data_AF-A0A2W0ATW8-F1
#
_entry.id   AF-A0A2W0ATW8-F1
#
_cell.length_a   1.000
_cell.length_b   1.000
_cell.length_c   1.000
_cell.angle_alpha   90.00
_cell.angle_beta   90.00
_cell.angle_gamma   90.00
#
_symmetry.space_group_name_H-M   'P 1'
#
loop_
_entity.id
_entity.type
_entity.pdbx_description
1 polymer ?
#
loop_
_entity_poly.entity_id
_entity_poly.type
_entity_poly.pdbx_seq_one_letter_code
_entity_poly.pdbx_strand_id
1 'polypeptide(L)'
;MATTALPSNLAATFAPMSARRLLVFGGIALIAGGMLFGDIFAVFVLHQNGGRTGETLLAATQAAAAQDPAGVRAAFTRIGSLLEDRGTKVDTHVHMTDAGYLALLLALLQPYVALPSQRKKRLAKLFIAGGVLLPTGIFLIHYVGLAYSPFPVIGWASVLADSAGALLIIALLGEAWGLWKYFRGDRAASIEPELAPDDSWSKRALLSGGTLLVLLGFLYGAWYAALDLYPEEKQETTILTALTDQSASDNRRAMNQSVNDYGKLAGAKAVSIAAHSHAIEFGLLAMLLSFMQPYVYLRETWKRRWILVLLAGSTILPVFVLLEPKLGLVAGGIADVGGLMVIIALIGMLVGVLRYSGRADAGGVAQ
;
A
#
# COMPACT_ATOMS: atom_id res chain seq x y z
N MET A 1 -4.11 -50.82 5.81
CA MET A 1 -3.62 -49.48 5.40
C MET A 1 -3.03 -48.81 6.63
N ALA A 2 -1.71 -48.81 6.77
CA ALA A 2 -1.03 -48.19 7.90
C ALA A 2 -0.77 -46.72 7.57
N THR A 3 -1.38 -45.82 8.34
CA THR A 3 -1.10 -44.39 8.34
C THR A 3 0.34 -44.17 8.81
N THR A 4 1.21 -43.81 7.87
CA THR A 4 2.58 -43.41 8.17
C THR A 4 2.52 -42.08 8.91
N ALA A 5 2.70 -42.11 10.23
CA ALA A 5 2.87 -40.91 11.03
C ALA A 5 4.13 -40.19 10.57
N LEU A 6 3.99 -38.92 10.16
CA LEU A 6 5.11 -38.05 9.83
C LEU A 6 6.09 -38.00 11.01
N PRO A 7 7.41 -38.22 10.81
CA PRO A 7 8.37 -38.23 11.89
C PRO A 7 8.46 -36.84 12.55
N SER A 8 8.31 -36.83 13.88
CA SER A 8 8.34 -35.67 14.78
C SER A 8 9.64 -34.84 14.73
N ASN A 9 10.67 -35.32 14.02
CA ASN A 9 11.98 -34.67 13.93
C ASN A 9 12.06 -33.48 12.95
N LEU A 10 11.09 -33.30 12.05
CA LEU A 10 11.08 -32.11 11.17
C LEU A 10 10.66 -30.83 11.93
N ALA A 11 9.81 -30.96 12.96
CA ALA A 11 9.42 -29.84 13.81
C ALA A 11 10.56 -29.36 14.72
N ALA A 12 11.55 -30.22 15.00
CA ALA A 12 12.72 -29.88 15.81
C ALA A 12 13.80 -29.09 15.02
N THR A 13 13.71 -28.99 13.69
CA THR A 13 14.74 -28.33 12.86
C THR A 13 14.57 -26.81 12.75
N PHE A 14 13.39 -26.28 13.10
CA PHE A 14 13.08 -24.85 12.98
C PHE A 14 12.76 -24.24 14.34
N ALA A 15 13.47 -23.17 14.71
CA ALA A 15 13.10 -22.43 15.91
C ALA A 15 11.69 -21.82 15.75
N PRO A 16 10.86 -21.82 16.80
CA PRO A 16 9.53 -21.23 16.75
C PRO A 16 9.62 -19.76 16.34
N MET A 17 8.74 -19.33 15.43
CA MET A 17 8.76 -17.97 14.89
C MET A 17 8.62 -16.93 16.01
N SER A 18 9.62 -16.04 16.12
CA SER A 18 9.62 -14.88 17.02
C SER A 18 8.57 -13.85 16.60
N ALA A 19 8.30 -12.87 17.46
CA ALA A 19 7.40 -11.77 17.13
C ALA A 19 7.98 -10.96 15.95
N ARG A 20 9.29 -10.66 16.01
CA ARG A 20 10.00 -10.00 14.92
C ARG A 20 9.89 -10.75 13.60
N ARG A 21 10.21 -12.06 13.57
CA ARG A 21 10.13 -12.85 12.33
C ARG A 21 8.70 -12.91 11.76
N LEU A 22 7.68 -12.95 12.63
CA LEU A 22 6.28 -12.89 12.22
C LEU A 22 5.93 -11.54 11.57
N LEU A 23 6.39 -10.43 12.14
CA LEU A 23 6.20 -9.09 11.61
C LEU A 23 6.96 -8.87 10.29
N VAL A 24 8.18 -9.40 10.14
CA VAL A 24 8.92 -9.36 8.87
C VAL A 24 8.16 -10.11 7.77
N PHE A 25 7.76 -11.35 8.07
CA PHE A 25 7.02 -12.18 7.12
C PHE A 25 5.68 -11.52 6.74
N GLY A 26 4.89 -11.14 7.75
CA GLY A 26 3.60 -10.52 7.56
C GLY A 26 3.69 -9.17 6.86
N GLY A 27 4.72 -8.36 7.18
CA GLY A 27 4.96 -7.07 6.54
C GLY A 27 5.25 -7.21 5.05
N ILE A 28 6.20 -8.07 4.67
CA ILE A 28 6.51 -8.32 3.25
C ILE A 28 5.28 -8.89 2.52
N ALA A 29 4.55 -9.83 3.15
CA ALA A 29 3.37 -10.44 2.55
C ALA A 29 2.22 -9.43 2.34
N LEU A 30 1.98 -8.55 3.31
CA LEU A 30 0.97 -7.49 3.21
C LEU A 30 1.33 -6.48 2.11
N ILE A 31 2.59 -6.04 2.03
CA ILE A 31 3.03 -5.13 0.95
C ILE A 31 2.87 -5.80 -0.42
N ALA A 32 3.35 -7.04 -0.57
CA ALA A 32 3.23 -7.76 -1.84
C ALA A 32 1.76 -8.00 -2.24
N GLY A 33 0.90 -8.36 -1.27
CA GLY A 33 -0.53 -8.55 -1.50
C GLY A 33 -1.25 -7.26 -1.86
N GLY A 34 -0.95 -6.17 -1.14
CA GLY A 34 -1.47 -4.84 -1.42
C GLY A 34 -1.07 -4.38 -2.81
N MET A 35 0.22 -4.46 -3.16
CA MET A 35 0.72 -4.11 -4.49
C MET A 35 0.08 -4.94 -5.60
N LEU A 36 -0.04 -6.27 -5.44
CA LEU A 36 -0.71 -7.12 -6.43
C LEU A 36 -2.17 -6.71 -6.64
N PHE A 37 -2.88 -6.39 -5.56
CA PHE A 37 -4.24 -5.87 -5.66
C PHE A 37 -4.27 -4.49 -6.35
N GLY A 38 -3.31 -3.62 -6.05
CA GLY A 38 -3.13 -2.30 -6.68
C GLY A 38 -2.92 -2.38 -8.19
N ASP A 39 -2.05 -3.27 -8.67
CA ASP A 39 -1.80 -3.48 -10.10
C ASP A 39 -3.07 -3.97 -10.82
N ILE A 40 -3.78 -4.94 -10.24
CA ILE A 40 -5.07 -5.42 -10.79
C ILE A 40 -6.08 -4.27 -10.83
N PHE A 41 -6.15 -3.48 -9.77
CA PHE A 41 -7.04 -2.32 -9.70
C PHE A 41 -6.72 -1.26 -10.75
N ALA A 42 -5.44 -0.92 -10.93
CA ALA A 42 -4.98 0.08 -11.89
C ALA A 42 -5.41 -0.29 -13.32
N VAL A 43 -5.13 -1.54 -13.72
CA VAL A 43 -5.43 -2.03 -15.07
C VAL A 43 -6.93 -2.16 -15.33
N PHE A 44 -7.67 -2.78 -14.40
CA PHE A 44 -9.04 -3.21 -14.68
C PHE A 44 -10.13 -2.24 -14.19
N VAL A 45 -9.84 -1.36 -13.23
CA VAL A 45 -10.86 -0.51 -12.61
C VAL A 45 -10.53 0.98 -12.76
N LEU A 46 -9.31 1.40 -12.43
CA LEU A 46 -8.97 2.83 -12.38
C LEU A 46 -9.18 3.53 -13.72
N HIS A 47 -8.61 2.99 -14.80
CA HIS A 47 -8.73 3.57 -16.14
C HIS A 47 -10.18 3.53 -16.67
N GLN A 48 -10.91 2.45 -16.39
CA GLN A 48 -12.31 2.31 -16.81
C GLN A 48 -13.23 3.29 -16.07
N ASN A 49 -13.06 3.44 -14.76
CA ASN A 49 -13.87 4.33 -13.94
C ASN A 49 -13.58 5.80 -14.29
N GLY A 50 -12.35 6.15 -14.66
CA GLY A 50 -12.00 7.49 -15.15
C GLY A 50 -12.84 7.90 -16.37
N GLY A 51 -12.89 7.05 -17.40
CA GLY A 51 -13.71 7.29 -18.60
C GLY A 51 -15.20 7.40 -18.28
N ARG A 52 -15.74 6.46 -17.50
CA ARG A 52 -17.16 6.46 -17.09
C ARG A 52 -17.54 7.67 -16.23
N THR A 53 -16.62 8.18 -15.42
CA THR A 53 -16.86 9.38 -14.61
C THR A 53 -17.01 10.60 -15.52
N GLY A 54 -16.14 10.74 -16.54
CA GLY A 54 -16.27 11.81 -17.54
C GLY A 54 -17.59 11.74 -18.32
N GLU A 55 -17.97 10.55 -18.79
CA GLU A 55 -19.26 10.34 -19.47
C GLU A 55 -20.45 10.70 -18.59
N THR A 56 -20.40 10.33 -17.30
CA THR A 56 -21.49 10.59 -16.36
C THR A 56 -21.54 12.08 -15.96
N LEU A 57 -20.39 12.75 -15.84
CA LEU A 57 -20.33 14.19 -15.63
C LEU A 57 -20.94 14.93 -16.82
N LEU A 58 -20.64 14.48 -18.05
CA LEU A 58 -21.26 15.05 -19.24
C LEU A 58 -22.79 14.85 -19.22
N ALA A 59 -23.27 13.65 -18.87
CA ALA A 59 -24.70 13.38 -18.73
C ALA A 59 -25.36 14.30 -17.67
N ALA A 60 -24.67 14.56 -16.55
CA ALA A 60 -25.15 15.48 -15.53
C ALA A 60 -25.34 16.90 -16.08
N THR A 61 -24.37 17.39 -16.86
CA THR A 61 -24.44 18.73 -17.47
C THR A 61 -25.51 18.85 -18.55
N GLN A 62 -25.72 17.79 -19.33
CA GLN A 62 -26.81 17.74 -20.31
C GLN A 62 -28.19 17.73 -19.64
N ALA A 63 -28.35 16.98 -18.55
CA ALA A 63 -29.58 16.99 -17.76
C ALA A 63 -29.83 18.36 -17.10
N ALA A 64 -28.77 19.02 -16.64
CA ALA A 64 -28.87 20.38 -16.09
C ALA A 64 -29.31 21.40 -17.15
N ALA A 65 -28.72 21.35 -18.36
CA ALA A 65 -29.13 22.19 -19.49
C ALA A 65 -30.59 21.93 -19.91
N ALA A 66 -31.05 20.67 -19.84
CA ALA A 66 -32.42 20.29 -20.10
C ALA A 66 -33.41 20.62 -18.97
N GLN A 67 -32.95 21.26 -17.88
CA GLN A 67 -33.73 21.50 -16.67
C GLN A 67 -34.39 20.22 -16.11
N ASP A 68 -33.69 19.09 -16.21
CA ASP A 68 -34.12 17.78 -15.71
C ASP A 68 -33.47 17.49 -14.35
N PRO A 69 -34.10 17.87 -13.22
CA PRO A 69 -33.56 17.61 -11.89
C PRO A 69 -33.47 16.11 -11.57
N ALA A 70 -34.30 15.26 -12.19
CA ALA A 70 -34.25 13.82 -11.97
C ALA A 70 -33.01 13.22 -12.65
N GLY A 71 -32.74 13.62 -13.90
CA GLY A 71 -31.54 13.24 -14.64
C GLY A 71 -30.25 13.70 -13.94
N VAL A 72 -30.21 14.93 -13.42
CA VAL A 72 -29.07 15.44 -12.63
C VAL A 72 -28.83 14.57 -11.39
N ARG A 73 -29.88 14.27 -10.62
CA ARG A 73 -29.77 13.40 -9.43
C ARG A 73 -29.25 12.01 -9.80
N ALA A 74 -29.81 11.39 -10.83
CA ALA A 74 -29.39 10.07 -11.29
C ALA A 74 -27.90 10.06 -11.71
N ALA A 75 -27.45 11.09 -12.43
CA ALA A 75 -26.05 11.21 -12.82
C ALA A 75 -25.12 11.37 -11.60
N PHE A 76 -25.48 12.22 -10.63
CA PHE A 76 -24.68 12.38 -9.41
C PHE A 76 -24.67 11.12 -8.53
N THR A 77 -25.78 10.38 -8.44
CA THR A 77 -25.79 9.06 -7.77
C THR A 77 -24.81 8.11 -8.43
N ARG A 78 -24.76 8.08 -9.76
CA ARG A 78 -23.83 7.24 -10.51
C ARG A 78 -22.37 7.68 -10.35
N ILE A 79 -22.09 8.98 -10.35
CA ILE A 79 -20.76 9.52 -10.01
C ILE A 79 -20.36 9.08 -8.61
N GLY A 80 -21.25 9.23 -7.62
CA GLY A 80 -21.00 8.80 -6.24
C GLY A 80 -20.63 7.32 -6.15
N SER A 81 -21.37 6.45 -6.85
CA SER A 81 -21.08 5.01 -6.91
C SER A 81 -19.72 4.69 -7.56
N LEU A 82 -19.35 5.39 -8.64
CA LEU A 82 -18.04 5.23 -9.29
C LEU A 82 -16.89 5.71 -8.39
N LEU A 83 -17.09 6.80 -7.66
CA LEU A 83 -16.12 7.33 -6.71
C LEU A 83 -15.97 6.43 -5.48
N GLU A 84 -17.05 5.87 -4.97
CA GLU A 84 -17.03 4.88 -3.87
C GLU A 84 -16.33 3.59 -4.31
N ASP A 85 -16.62 3.09 -5.52
CA ASP A 85 -15.96 1.92 -6.08
C ASP A 85 -14.45 2.12 -6.21
N ARG A 86 -14.05 3.26 -6.78
CA ARG A 86 -12.64 3.66 -6.87
C ARG A 86 -12.02 3.81 -5.48
N GLY A 87 -12.70 4.52 -4.59
CA GLY A 87 -12.22 4.88 -3.25
C GLY A 87 -11.93 3.64 -2.41
N THR A 88 -12.90 2.74 -2.28
CA THR A 88 -12.75 1.50 -1.49
C THR A 88 -11.61 0.61 -2.00
N LYS A 89 -11.36 0.54 -3.31
CA LYS A 89 -10.24 -0.23 -3.88
C LYS A 89 -8.89 0.43 -3.63
N VAL A 90 -8.77 1.74 -3.85
CA VAL A 90 -7.55 2.47 -3.49
C VAL A 90 -7.26 2.32 -2.00
N ASP A 91 -8.28 2.47 -1.16
CA ASP A 91 -8.16 2.41 0.29
C ASP A 91 -7.77 1.00 0.78
N THR A 92 -8.35 -0.04 0.17
CA THR A 92 -7.93 -1.44 0.39
C THR A 92 -6.44 -1.65 0.08
N HIS A 93 -5.98 -1.16 -1.08
CA HIS A 93 -4.60 -1.26 -1.50
C HIS A 93 -3.65 -0.57 -0.50
N VAL A 94 -3.91 0.72 -0.23
CA VAL A 94 -3.05 1.57 0.60
C VAL A 94 -3.00 1.06 2.04
N HIS A 95 -4.13 0.71 2.64
CA HIS A 95 -4.13 0.21 4.00
C HIS A 95 -3.43 -1.15 4.14
N MET A 96 -3.51 -2.01 3.12
CA MET A 96 -2.78 -3.28 3.13
C MET A 96 -1.26 -3.03 3.05
N THR A 97 -0.81 -2.12 2.17
CA THR A 97 0.62 -1.77 2.06
C THR A 97 1.13 -1.06 3.32
N ASP A 98 0.38 -0.12 3.87
CA ASP A 98 0.75 0.67 5.06
C ASP A 98 0.84 -0.19 6.32
N ALA A 99 -0.11 -1.11 6.51
CA ALA A 99 -0.02 -2.11 7.58
C ALA A 99 1.25 -2.96 7.40
N GLY A 100 1.63 -3.26 6.16
CA GLY A 100 2.87 -3.94 5.84
C GLY A 100 4.13 -3.15 6.20
N TYR A 101 4.21 -1.86 5.82
CA TYR A 101 5.30 -0.96 6.22
C TYR A 101 5.42 -0.86 7.73
N LEU A 102 4.29 -0.68 8.41
CA LEU A 102 4.23 -0.57 9.85
C LEU A 102 4.66 -1.88 10.53
N ALA A 103 4.30 -3.05 9.99
CA ALA A 103 4.81 -4.33 10.48
C ALA A 103 6.35 -4.41 10.38
N LEU A 104 6.95 -3.96 9.27
CA LEU A 104 8.42 -3.93 9.13
C LEU A 104 9.08 -2.96 10.11
N LEU A 105 8.48 -1.80 10.34
CA LEU A 105 8.93 -0.86 11.37
C LEU A 105 8.82 -1.46 12.77
N LEU A 106 7.70 -2.08 13.11
CA LEU A 106 7.52 -2.76 14.40
C LEU A 106 8.51 -3.91 14.58
N ALA A 107 8.87 -4.62 13.50
CA ALA A 107 9.89 -5.66 13.53
C ALA A 107 11.25 -5.09 13.99
N LEU A 108 11.64 -3.91 13.48
CA LEU A 108 12.86 -3.20 13.90
C LEU A 108 12.83 -2.78 15.37
N LEU A 109 11.64 -2.45 15.88
CA LEU A 109 11.46 -1.99 17.25
C LEU A 109 11.42 -3.14 18.27
N GLN A 110 11.21 -4.39 17.84
CA GLN A 110 11.08 -5.52 18.75
C GLN A 110 12.23 -5.73 19.77
N PRO A 111 13.53 -5.45 19.50
CA PRO A 111 14.55 -5.56 20.54
C PRO A 111 14.30 -4.61 21.71
N TYR A 112 13.66 -3.47 21.45
CA TYR A 112 13.40 -2.41 22.41
C TYR A 112 12.03 -2.51 23.10
N VAL A 113 11.21 -3.51 22.75
CA VAL A 113 9.91 -3.72 23.37
C VAL A 113 10.10 -4.57 24.63
N ALA A 114 9.96 -4.02 25.84
CA ALA A 114 10.17 -4.75 27.09
C ALA A 114 8.93 -5.56 27.53
N LEU A 115 8.57 -6.57 26.73
CA LEU A 115 7.48 -7.50 27.00
C LEU A 115 7.94 -8.97 26.88
N PRO A 116 7.35 -9.90 27.64
CA PRO A 116 7.60 -11.33 27.46
C PRO A 116 7.35 -11.78 26.01
N SER A 117 8.16 -12.72 25.52
CA SER A 117 8.11 -13.23 24.13
C SER A 117 6.71 -13.68 23.70
N GLN A 118 5.95 -14.33 24.60
CA GLN A 118 4.59 -14.76 24.33
C GLN A 118 3.63 -13.58 24.08
N ARG A 119 3.80 -12.47 24.81
CA ARG A 119 2.96 -11.27 24.63
C ARG A 119 3.29 -10.56 23.33
N LYS A 120 4.58 -10.34 23.03
CA LYS A 120 5.02 -9.80 21.73
C LYS A 120 4.45 -10.61 20.57
N LYS A 121 4.53 -11.93 20.65
CA LYS A 121 4.00 -12.83 19.60
C LYS A 121 2.48 -12.72 19.46
N ARG A 122 1.74 -12.51 20.56
CA ARG A 122 0.29 -12.26 20.50
C ARG A 122 -0.02 -10.90 19.85
N LEU A 123 0.72 -9.84 20.21
CA LEU A 123 0.56 -8.51 19.60
C LEU A 123 0.87 -8.54 18.11
N ALA A 124 1.97 -9.20 17.70
CA ALA A 124 2.31 -9.39 16.29
C ALA A 124 1.21 -10.15 15.52
N LYS A 125 0.64 -11.22 16.10
CA LYS A 125 -0.49 -11.93 15.48
C LYS A 125 -1.74 -11.06 15.35
N LEU A 126 -2.06 -10.30 16.40
CA LEU A 126 -3.20 -9.38 16.42
C LEU A 126 -3.03 -8.31 15.33
N PHE A 127 -1.83 -7.75 15.22
CA PHE A 127 -1.47 -6.76 14.23
C PHE A 127 -1.62 -7.30 12.81
N ILE A 128 -1.03 -8.46 12.50
CA ILE A 128 -1.16 -9.06 11.16
C ILE A 128 -2.60 -9.44 10.84
N ALA A 129 -3.38 -9.94 11.82
CA ALA A 129 -4.80 -10.21 11.61
C ALA A 129 -5.58 -8.92 11.29
N GLY A 130 -5.35 -7.83 12.04
CA GLY A 130 -5.93 -6.52 11.74
C GLY A 130 -5.52 -6.00 10.35
N GLY A 131 -4.25 -6.15 9.98
CA GLY A 131 -3.72 -5.71 8.69
C GLY A 131 -4.27 -6.48 7.48
N VAL A 132 -4.80 -7.68 7.68
CA VAL A 132 -5.52 -8.44 6.63
C VAL A 132 -7.02 -8.13 6.66
N LEU A 133 -7.63 -8.10 7.85
CA LEU A 133 -9.07 -7.94 8.00
C LEU A 133 -9.55 -6.54 7.65
N LEU A 134 -8.78 -5.50 7.98
CA LEU A 134 -9.14 -4.12 7.67
C LEU A 134 -9.29 -3.88 6.15
N PRO A 135 -8.28 -4.15 5.29
CA PRO A 135 -8.44 -3.95 3.86
C PRO A 135 -9.52 -4.87 3.26
N THR A 136 -9.68 -6.08 3.80
CA THR A 136 -10.79 -6.98 3.39
C THR A 136 -12.15 -6.36 3.69
N GLY A 137 -12.34 -5.76 4.87
CA GLY A 137 -13.56 -5.06 5.24
C GLY A 137 -13.83 -3.87 4.32
N ILE A 138 -12.83 -3.04 4.07
CA ILE A 138 -12.93 -1.86 3.19
C ILE A 138 -13.35 -2.27 1.77
N PHE A 139 -12.70 -3.28 1.19
CA PHE A 139 -13.05 -3.79 -0.13
C PHE A 139 -14.53 -4.21 -0.23
N LEU A 140 -15.05 -4.83 0.83
CA LEU A 140 -16.42 -5.31 0.88
C LEU A 140 -17.47 -4.20 1.06
N ILE A 141 -17.08 -2.98 1.44
CA ILE A 141 -18.01 -1.84 1.63
C ILE A 141 -18.79 -1.60 0.34
N HIS A 142 -18.11 -1.55 -0.80
CA HIS A 142 -18.77 -1.29 -2.09
C HIS A 142 -19.75 -2.40 -2.51
N TYR A 143 -19.43 -3.67 -2.22
CA TYR A 143 -20.23 -4.81 -2.70
C TYR A 143 -21.40 -5.16 -1.78
N VAL A 144 -21.20 -5.03 -0.47
CA VAL A 144 -22.22 -5.42 0.52
C VAL A 144 -23.00 -4.19 0.98
N GLY A 145 -22.39 -3.00 1.00
CA GLY A 145 -23.04 -1.77 1.44
C GLY A 145 -23.79 -1.97 2.76
N LEU A 146 -25.08 -1.61 2.77
CA LEU A 146 -25.99 -1.79 3.92
C LEU A 146 -26.71 -3.15 3.94
N ALA A 147 -26.42 -4.06 3.00
CA ALA A 147 -27.12 -5.33 2.90
C ALA A 147 -27.02 -6.11 4.22
N TYR A 148 -28.19 -6.48 4.75
CA TYR A 148 -28.35 -7.21 6.01
C TYR A 148 -27.81 -6.49 7.25
N SER A 149 -27.49 -5.20 7.17
CA SER A 149 -27.02 -4.44 8.32
C SER A 149 -28.16 -4.15 9.31
N PRO A 150 -27.93 -4.28 10.63
CA PRO A 150 -28.86 -3.81 11.63
C PRO A 150 -28.88 -2.28 11.76
N PHE A 151 -27.96 -1.56 11.11
CA PHE A 151 -27.86 -0.10 11.16
C PHE A 151 -28.35 0.55 9.85
N PRO A 152 -28.98 1.74 9.93
CA PRO A 152 -29.51 2.42 8.74
C PRO A 152 -28.44 3.06 7.85
N VAL A 153 -27.21 3.22 8.35
CA VAL A 153 -26.14 3.99 7.69
C VAL A 153 -24.77 3.32 7.67
N ILE A 154 -24.58 2.21 8.40
CA ILE A 154 -23.29 1.50 8.48
C ILE A 154 -23.51 0.06 8.07
N GLY A 155 -22.70 -0.46 7.16
CA GLY A 155 -22.73 -1.86 6.71
C GLY A 155 -21.89 -2.81 7.58
N TRP A 156 -22.15 -4.12 7.51
CA TRP A 156 -21.30 -5.12 8.18
C TRP A 156 -19.83 -5.07 7.73
N ALA A 157 -19.58 -4.73 6.47
CA ALA A 157 -18.24 -4.54 5.93
C ALA A 157 -17.49 -3.38 6.62
N SER A 158 -18.19 -2.27 6.89
CA SER A 158 -17.65 -1.14 7.65
C SER A 158 -17.38 -1.53 9.10
N VAL A 159 -18.32 -2.23 9.76
CA VAL A 159 -18.12 -2.72 11.13
C VAL A 159 -16.88 -3.63 11.22
N LEU A 160 -16.67 -4.50 10.23
CA LEU A 160 -15.48 -5.34 10.15
C LEU A 160 -14.21 -4.52 10.00
N ALA A 161 -14.19 -3.55 9.08
CA ALA A 161 -13.05 -2.67 8.84
C ALA A 161 -12.67 -1.89 10.12
N ASP A 162 -13.65 -1.25 10.76
CA ASP A 162 -13.45 -0.47 11.98
C ASP A 162 -12.99 -1.34 13.15
N SER A 163 -13.58 -2.53 13.31
CA SER A 163 -13.17 -3.48 14.34
C SER A 163 -11.74 -3.96 14.13
N ALA A 164 -11.34 -4.23 12.88
CA ALA A 164 -9.98 -4.60 12.53
C ALA A 164 -8.99 -3.43 12.76
N GLY A 165 -9.41 -2.19 12.50
CA GLY A 165 -8.66 -0.98 12.86
C GLY A 165 -8.44 -0.87 14.37
N ALA A 166 -9.46 -1.17 15.18
CA ALA A 166 -9.32 -1.24 16.63
C ALA A 166 -8.33 -2.32 17.08
N LEU A 167 -8.27 -3.48 16.40
CA LEU A 167 -7.25 -4.50 16.68
C LEU A 167 -5.82 -3.98 16.43
N LEU A 168 -5.61 -3.23 15.34
CA LEU A 168 -4.32 -2.59 15.04
C LEU A 168 -3.95 -1.59 16.13
N ILE A 169 -4.88 -0.73 16.55
CA ILE A 169 -4.67 0.25 17.62
C ILE A 169 -4.27 -0.44 18.93
N ILE A 170 -4.99 -1.50 19.33
CA ILE A 170 -4.68 -2.26 20.54
C ILE A 170 -3.27 -2.89 20.45
N ALA A 171 -2.91 -3.45 19.29
CA ALA A 171 -1.57 -3.99 19.08
C ALA A 171 -0.49 -2.90 19.25
N LEU A 172 -0.69 -1.74 18.62
CA LEU A 172 0.24 -0.60 18.68
C LEU A 172 0.38 -0.02 20.09
N LEU A 173 -0.73 0.12 20.84
CA LEU A 173 -0.68 0.54 22.24
C LEU A 173 0.11 -0.46 23.10
N GLY A 174 -0.03 -1.76 22.84
CA GLY A 174 0.76 -2.80 23.49
C GLY A 174 2.26 -2.67 23.20
N GLU A 175 2.64 -2.46 21.94
CA GLU A 175 4.04 -2.24 21.53
C GLU A 175 4.61 -0.95 22.15
N ALA A 176 3.85 0.15 22.11
CA ALA A 176 4.22 1.42 22.71
C ALA A 176 4.41 1.33 24.23
N TRP A 177 3.53 0.60 24.92
CA TRP A 177 3.70 0.30 26.35
C TRP A 177 4.98 -0.48 26.61
N GLY A 178 5.30 -1.47 25.77
CA GLY A 178 6.56 -2.21 25.86
C GLY A 178 7.79 -1.34 25.64
N LEU A 179 7.76 -0.42 24.67
CA LEU A 179 8.83 0.57 24.46
C LEU A 179 8.99 1.50 25.66
N TRP A 180 7.88 1.99 26.21
CA TRP A 180 7.89 2.84 27.40
C TRP A 180 8.51 2.12 28.61
N LYS A 181 8.19 0.84 28.81
CA LYS A 181 8.82 0.02 29.87
C LYS A 181 10.34 -0.12 29.66
N TYR A 182 10.79 -0.28 28.42
CA TYR A 182 12.21 -0.35 28.09
C TYR A 182 12.95 0.95 28.45
N PHE A 183 12.39 2.11 28.09
CA PHE A 183 12.97 3.42 28.44
C PHE A 183 12.93 3.72 29.94
N ARG A 184 12.02 3.08 30.70
CA ARG A 184 12.01 3.13 32.17
C ARG A 184 13.02 2.19 32.85
N GLY A 185 13.81 1.44 32.08
CA GLY A 185 14.86 0.57 32.59
C GLY A 185 14.45 -0.88 32.85
N ASP A 186 13.22 -1.27 32.51
CA ASP A 186 12.73 -2.66 32.68
C ASP A 186 13.21 -3.56 31.52
N ARG A 187 14.54 -3.70 31.39
CA ARG A 187 15.20 -4.44 30.29
C ARG A 187 15.22 -5.95 30.50
N ALA A 188 14.85 -6.44 31.68
CA ALA A 188 14.86 -7.87 31.99
C ALA A 188 13.92 -8.69 31.09
N ALA A 189 12.90 -8.06 30.51
CA ALA A 189 11.95 -8.69 29.59
C ALA A 189 12.33 -8.56 28.10
N SER A 190 13.36 -7.77 27.72
CA SER A 190 13.81 -7.66 26.33
C SER A 190 14.73 -8.83 25.98
N ILE A 191 14.12 -9.93 25.52
CA ILE A 191 14.83 -11.20 25.24
C ILE A 191 15.37 -11.25 23.81
N GLU A 192 14.85 -10.44 22.89
CA GLU A 192 15.28 -10.52 21.49
C GLU A 192 16.60 -9.77 21.27
N PRO A 193 17.65 -10.44 20.77
CA PRO A 193 18.93 -9.80 20.52
C PRO A 193 18.81 -8.72 19.43
N GLU A 194 19.67 -7.72 19.55
CA GLU A 194 19.95 -6.82 18.42
C GLU A 194 20.56 -7.63 17.28
N LEU A 195 20.24 -7.25 16.05
CA LEU A 195 20.84 -7.86 14.88
C LEU A 195 22.32 -7.48 14.83
N ALA A 196 23.18 -8.47 14.57
CA ALA A 196 24.59 -8.20 14.33
C ALA A 196 24.75 -7.17 13.19
N PRO A 197 25.73 -6.25 13.30
CA PRO A 197 25.99 -5.29 12.25
C PRO A 197 26.34 -6.04 10.95
N ASP A 198 25.43 -5.96 9.98
CA ASP A 198 25.65 -6.44 8.62
C ASP A 198 26.19 -5.30 7.75
N ASP A 199 27.27 -5.55 7.01
CA ASP A 199 27.85 -4.65 6.01
C ASP A 199 27.81 -5.31 4.60
N SER A 200 26.83 -6.17 4.38
CA SER A 200 26.61 -6.82 3.09
C SER A 200 26.34 -5.80 1.98
N TRP A 201 26.73 -6.15 0.76
CA TRP A 201 26.35 -5.41 -0.44
C TRP A 201 24.83 -5.22 -0.53
N SER A 202 24.08 -6.26 -0.16
CA SER A 202 22.61 -6.29 -0.18
C SER A 202 22.01 -5.16 0.65
N LYS A 203 22.46 -5.02 1.90
CA LYS A 203 22.02 -3.92 2.78
C LYS A 203 22.42 -2.56 2.23
N ARG A 204 23.69 -2.38 1.83
CA ARG A 204 24.17 -1.10 1.30
C ARG A 204 23.40 -0.65 0.07
N ALA A 205 23.19 -1.55 -0.90
CA ALA A 205 22.49 -1.25 -2.13
C ALA A 205 21.03 -0.85 -1.89
N LEU A 206 20.32 -1.58 -1.02
CA LEU A 206 18.95 -1.26 -0.63
C LEU A 206 18.85 0.07 0.12
N LEU A 207 19.76 0.32 1.06
CA LEU A 207 19.77 1.57 1.83
C LEU A 207 20.08 2.77 0.94
N SER A 208 21.14 2.71 0.14
CA SER A 208 21.53 3.81 -0.76
C SER A 208 20.50 4.03 -1.87
N GLY A 209 20.01 2.94 -2.48
CA GLY A 209 18.98 3.01 -3.51
C GLY A 209 17.66 3.56 -2.97
N GLY A 210 17.26 3.11 -1.79
CA GLY A 210 16.05 3.60 -1.13
C GLY A 210 16.14 5.06 -0.71
N THR A 211 17.29 5.49 -0.17
CA THR A 211 17.54 6.90 0.15
C THR A 211 17.51 7.77 -1.11
N LEU A 212 18.14 7.32 -2.20
CA LEU A 212 18.11 8.06 -3.47
C LEU A 212 16.68 8.19 -4.02
N LEU A 213 15.88 7.13 -3.98
CA LEU A 213 14.47 7.17 -4.40
C LEU A 213 13.63 8.14 -3.56
N VAL A 214 13.78 8.10 -2.22
CA VAL A 214 13.09 9.04 -1.31
C VAL A 214 13.48 10.49 -1.61
N LEU A 215 14.79 10.76 -1.78
CA LEU A 215 15.26 12.10 -2.12
C LEU A 215 14.72 12.59 -3.46
N LEU A 216 14.74 11.74 -4.50
CA LEU A 216 14.16 12.07 -5.80
C LEU A 216 12.66 12.32 -5.71
N GLY A 217 11.93 11.49 -4.95
CA GLY A 217 10.51 11.67 -4.68
C GLY A 217 10.22 13.02 -4.02
N PHE A 218 10.96 13.38 -2.96
CA PHE A 218 10.81 14.69 -2.31
C PHE A 218 11.16 15.86 -3.22
N LEU A 219 12.25 15.77 -3.99
CA LEU A 219 12.64 16.82 -4.94
C LEU A 219 11.56 17.03 -6.01
N TYR A 220 11.04 15.94 -6.58
CA TYR A 220 9.96 16.00 -7.55
C TYR A 220 8.66 16.56 -6.96
N GLY A 221 8.28 16.10 -5.75
CA GLY A 221 7.09 16.61 -5.06
C GLY A 221 7.18 18.09 -4.74
N ALA A 222 8.35 18.55 -4.27
CA ALA A 222 8.60 19.98 -4.02
C ALA A 222 8.53 20.81 -5.31
N TRP A 223 9.10 20.30 -6.41
CA TRP A 223 9.02 20.93 -7.73
C TRP A 223 7.58 21.02 -8.23
N TYR A 224 6.82 19.91 -8.18
CA TYR A 224 5.42 19.85 -8.62
C TYR A 224 4.53 20.77 -7.78
N ALA A 225 4.67 20.75 -6.45
CA ALA A 225 3.92 21.63 -5.57
C ALA A 225 4.22 23.12 -5.83
N ALA A 226 5.46 23.47 -6.14
CA ALA A 226 5.86 24.86 -6.37
C ALA A 226 5.43 25.40 -7.73
N LEU A 227 5.43 24.58 -8.79
CA LEU A 227 5.29 25.06 -10.16
C LEU A 227 3.97 24.67 -10.83
N ASP A 228 3.41 23.50 -10.53
CA ASP A 228 2.28 22.95 -11.30
C ASP A 228 1.00 22.89 -10.47
N LEU A 229 1.07 22.51 -9.19
CA LEU A 229 -0.12 22.25 -8.37
C LEU A 229 -1.07 23.45 -8.27
N TYR A 230 -0.58 24.63 -7.91
CA TYR A 230 -1.43 25.82 -7.77
C TYR A 230 -2.02 26.31 -9.11
N PRO A 231 -1.25 26.38 -10.22
CA PRO A 231 -1.83 26.63 -11.54
C PRO A 231 -2.91 25.62 -11.93
N GLU A 232 -2.69 24.33 -11.67
CA GLU A 232 -3.65 23.27 -11.97
C GLU A 232 -4.94 23.41 -11.14
N GLU A 233 -4.86 23.74 -9.85
CA GLU A 233 -6.05 24.03 -9.02
C GLU A 233 -6.86 25.24 -9.52
N LYS A 234 -6.17 26.30 -9.96
CA LYS A 234 -6.82 27.46 -10.58
C LYS A 234 -7.48 27.09 -11.90
N GLN A 235 -6.82 26.27 -12.71
CA GLN A 235 -7.37 25.78 -13.97
C GLN A 235 -8.60 24.90 -13.75
N GLU A 236 -8.57 24.02 -12.75
CA GLU A 236 -9.70 23.18 -12.37
C GLU A 236 -10.93 24.02 -12.03
N THR A 237 -10.75 25.03 -11.17
CA THR A 237 -11.82 25.98 -10.83
C THR A 237 -12.37 26.68 -12.08
N THR A 238 -11.48 27.13 -12.97
CA THR A 238 -11.87 27.82 -14.22
C THR A 238 -12.70 26.91 -15.12
N ILE A 239 -12.31 25.64 -15.28
CA ILE A 239 -13.03 24.67 -16.10
C ILE A 239 -14.41 24.38 -15.52
N LEU A 240 -14.52 24.20 -14.19
CA LEU A 240 -15.79 23.90 -13.53
C LEU A 240 -16.77 25.09 -13.57
N THR A 241 -16.27 26.33 -13.42
CA THR A 241 -17.07 27.55 -13.62
C THR A 241 -17.55 27.63 -15.06
N ALA A 242 -16.65 27.46 -16.04
CA ALA A 242 -17.01 27.48 -17.45
C ALA A 242 -18.06 26.41 -17.79
N LEU A 243 -17.94 25.20 -17.23
CA LEU A 243 -18.90 24.12 -17.41
C LEU A 243 -20.30 24.51 -16.90
N THR A 244 -20.36 25.20 -15.77
CA THR A 244 -21.61 25.69 -15.17
C THR A 244 -22.27 26.76 -16.06
N ASP A 245 -21.50 27.75 -16.51
CA ASP A 245 -21.97 28.84 -17.38
C ASP A 245 -22.43 28.31 -18.76
N GLN A 246 -21.71 27.32 -19.29
CA GLN A 246 -22.03 26.67 -20.57
C GLN A 246 -23.28 25.79 -20.46
N SER A 247 -23.51 25.16 -19.29
CA SER A 247 -24.75 24.45 -19.02
C SER A 247 -25.95 25.39 -18.94
N ALA A 248 -25.78 26.58 -18.36
CA ALA A 248 -26.84 27.59 -18.30
C ALA A 248 -27.20 28.16 -19.68
N SER A 249 -26.26 28.12 -20.64
CA SER A 249 -26.44 28.64 -22.01
C SER A 249 -26.73 27.56 -23.07
N ASP A 250 -26.96 26.30 -22.67
CA ASP A 250 -27.13 25.11 -23.54
C ASP A 250 -26.05 24.98 -24.63
N ASN A 251 -24.81 25.42 -24.34
CA ASN A 251 -23.71 25.32 -25.30
C ASN A 251 -23.04 23.93 -25.21
N ARG A 252 -23.69 22.93 -25.80
CA ARG A 252 -23.28 21.51 -25.73
C ARG A 252 -21.85 21.24 -26.19
N ARG A 253 -21.39 21.94 -27.23
CA ARG A 253 -20.03 21.76 -27.74
C ARG A 253 -19.00 22.23 -26.72
N ALA A 254 -19.24 23.39 -26.10
CA ALA A 254 -18.36 23.92 -25.07
C ALA A 254 -18.40 23.05 -23.81
N MET A 255 -19.58 22.56 -23.39
CA MET A 255 -19.69 21.62 -22.26
C MET A 255 -18.85 20.36 -22.46
N ASN A 256 -18.96 19.71 -23.63
CA ASN A 256 -18.17 18.52 -23.96
C ASN A 256 -16.66 18.80 -23.86
N GLN A 257 -16.24 19.98 -24.32
CA GLN A 257 -14.84 20.38 -24.26
C GLN A 257 -14.40 20.58 -22.80
N SER A 258 -15.17 21.29 -21.99
CA SER A 258 -14.87 21.51 -20.57
C SER A 258 -14.79 20.21 -19.78
N VAL A 259 -15.66 19.23 -20.03
CA VAL A 259 -15.59 17.90 -19.39
C VAL A 259 -14.31 17.16 -19.78
N ASN A 260 -13.93 17.21 -21.07
CA ASN A 260 -12.70 16.58 -21.55
C ASN A 260 -11.45 17.25 -20.95
N ASP A 261 -11.44 18.58 -20.88
CA ASP A 261 -10.34 19.35 -20.32
C ASP A 261 -10.21 19.10 -18.81
N TYR A 262 -11.33 18.97 -18.08
CA TYR A 262 -11.34 18.54 -16.68
C TYR A 262 -10.75 17.13 -16.52
N GLY A 263 -11.17 16.17 -17.36
CA GLY A 263 -10.66 14.80 -17.31
C GLY A 263 -9.16 14.71 -17.55
N LYS A 264 -8.62 15.47 -18.51
CA LYS A 264 -7.17 15.55 -18.77
C LYS A 264 -6.41 16.15 -17.59
N LEU A 265 -6.92 17.24 -17.02
CA LEU A 265 -6.29 17.90 -15.87
C LEU A 265 -6.27 16.98 -14.64
N ALA A 266 -7.41 16.34 -14.33
CA ALA A 266 -7.51 15.39 -13.23
C ALA A 266 -6.56 14.18 -13.42
N GLY A 267 -6.44 13.68 -14.65
CA GLY A 267 -5.49 12.62 -15.00
C GLY A 267 -4.03 13.04 -14.80
N ALA A 268 -3.64 14.23 -15.28
CA ALA A 268 -2.29 14.78 -15.09
C ALA A 268 -1.93 14.95 -13.61
N LYS A 269 -2.84 15.52 -12.81
CA LYS A 269 -2.69 15.64 -11.35
C LYS A 269 -2.48 14.28 -10.70
N ALA A 270 -3.33 13.31 -11.02
CA ALA A 270 -3.27 11.97 -10.45
C ALA A 270 -1.94 11.27 -10.76
N VAL A 271 -1.45 11.38 -11.99
CA VAL A 271 -0.16 10.82 -12.42
C VAL A 271 1.01 11.46 -11.66
N SER A 272 1.05 12.79 -11.54
CA SER A 272 2.11 13.49 -10.82
C SER A 272 2.14 13.10 -9.34
N ILE A 273 0.98 13.05 -8.69
CA ILE A 273 0.86 12.62 -7.29
C ILE A 273 1.30 11.16 -7.12
N ALA A 274 0.83 10.26 -8.00
CA ALA A 274 1.15 8.83 -7.93
C ALA A 274 2.65 8.54 -8.13
N ALA A 275 3.30 9.22 -9.08
CA ALA A 275 4.73 9.06 -9.28
C ALA A 275 5.54 9.54 -8.06
N HIS A 276 5.16 10.67 -7.47
CA HIS A 276 5.76 11.17 -6.24
C HIS A 276 5.61 10.17 -5.08
N SER A 277 4.38 9.71 -4.81
CA SER A 277 4.11 8.81 -3.70
C SER A 277 4.84 7.48 -3.87
N HIS A 278 4.76 6.86 -5.05
CA HIS A 278 5.42 5.58 -5.31
C HIS A 278 6.95 5.65 -5.23
N ALA A 279 7.57 6.73 -5.68
CA ALA A 279 9.01 6.91 -5.51
C ALA A 279 9.42 6.91 -4.02
N ILE A 280 8.67 7.61 -3.17
CA ILE A 280 8.92 7.64 -1.72
C ILE A 280 8.64 6.29 -1.08
N GLU A 281 7.48 5.70 -1.34
CA GLU A 281 7.06 4.41 -0.79
C GLU A 281 8.08 3.32 -1.11
N PHE A 282 8.45 3.16 -2.38
CA PHE A 282 9.44 2.16 -2.76
C PHE A 282 10.83 2.44 -2.21
N GLY A 283 11.19 3.72 -2.06
CA GLY A 283 12.43 4.07 -1.38
C GLY A 283 12.42 3.69 0.09
N LEU A 284 11.32 3.94 0.81
CA LEU A 284 11.11 3.50 2.19
C LEU A 284 11.12 1.98 2.30
N LEU A 285 10.49 1.27 1.36
CA LEU A 285 10.50 -0.19 1.31
C LEU A 285 11.92 -0.73 1.20
N ALA A 286 12.70 -0.19 0.26
CA ALA A 286 14.09 -0.58 0.08
C ALA A 286 14.90 -0.31 1.36
N MET A 287 14.74 0.86 1.99
CA MET A 287 15.40 1.18 3.26
C MET A 287 15.03 0.19 4.37
N LEU A 288 13.75 -0.12 4.55
CA LEU A 288 13.31 -1.08 5.58
C LEU A 288 13.85 -2.48 5.29
N LEU A 289 13.75 -2.94 4.04
CA LEU A 289 14.27 -4.25 3.63
C LEU A 289 15.79 -4.37 3.80
N SER A 290 16.53 -3.26 3.76
CA SER A 290 17.97 -3.27 4.02
C SER A 290 18.31 -3.85 5.41
N PHE A 291 17.48 -3.53 6.40
CA PHE A 291 17.64 -4.05 7.77
C PHE A 291 17.06 -5.46 7.94
N MET A 292 16.17 -5.88 7.04
CA MET A 292 15.54 -7.21 7.08
C MET A 292 16.37 -8.28 6.37
N GLN A 293 17.45 -7.92 5.68
CA GLN A 293 18.31 -8.87 4.95
C GLN A 293 18.82 -10.07 5.77
N PRO A 294 19.11 -9.95 7.09
CA PRO A 294 19.47 -11.11 7.91
C PRO A 294 18.41 -12.21 7.96
N TYR A 295 17.13 -11.89 7.70
CA TYR A 295 16.03 -12.86 7.67
C TYR A 295 15.83 -13.50 6.29
N VAL A 296 16.41 -12.95 5.23
CA VAL A 296 16.23 -13.47 3.87
C VAL A 296 17.25 -14.60 3.64
N TYR A 297 16.86 -15.84 3.93
CA TYR A 297 17.75 -17.00 3.77
C TYR A 297 17.85 -17.48 2.32
N LEU A 298 18.59 -16.72 1.51
CA LEU A 298 18.92 -17.04 0.13
C LEU A 298 20.43 -17.01 -0.07
N ARG A 299 20.92 -17.69 -1.12
CA ARG A 299 22.30 -17.52 -1.59
C ARG A 299 22.51 -16.06 -1.99
N GLU A 300 23.70 -15.52 -1.74
CA GLU A 300 24.01 -14.11 -2.03
C GLU A 300 23.76 -13.72 -3.49
N THR A 301 24.00 -14.65 -4.44
CA THR A 301 23.68 -14.43 -5.86
C THR A 301 22.18 -14.18 -6.10
N TRP A 302 21.31 -14.86 -5.37
CA TRP A 302 19.86 -14.70 -5.47
C TRP A 302 19.38 -13.45 -4.74
N LYS A 303 19.93 -13.15 -3.56
CA LYS A 303 19.65 -11.87 -2.87
C LYS A 303 19.97 -10.69 -3.78
N ARG A 304 21.17 -10.69 -4.38
CA ARG A 304 21.61 -9.64 -5.30
C ARG A 304 20.67 -9.48 -6.49
N ARG A 305 20.23 -10.59 -7.10
CA ARG A 305 19.25 -10.54 -8.21
C ARG A 305 17.94 -9.91 -7.77
N TRP A 306 17.35 -10.35 -6.66
CA TRP A 306 16.08 -9.80 -6.20
C TRP A 306 16.18 -8.33 -5.80
N ILE A 307 17.30 -7.90 -5.22
CA ILE A 307 17.53 -6.49 -4.90
C ILE A 307 17.64 -5.64 -6.17
N LEU A 308 18.35 -6.12 -7.20
CA LEU A 308 18.43 -5.41 -8.47
C LEU A 308 17.06 -5.31 -9.15
N VAL A 309 16.28 -6.40 -9.14
CA VAL A 309 14.92 -6.41 -9.68
C VAL A 309 14.01 -5.44 -8.90
N LEU A 310 14.09 -5.44 -7.57
CA LEU A 310 13.36 -4.51 -6.72
C LEU A 310 13.69 -3.06 -7.08
N LEU A 311 14.97 -2.67 -7.00
CA LEU A 311 15.40 -1.29 -7.25
C LEU A 311 15.11 -0.83 -8.69
N ALA A 312 15.26 -1.72 -9.67
CA ALA A 312 14.89 -1.42 -11.05
C ALA A 312 13.38 -1.18 -11.17
N GLY A 313 12.54 -2.07 -10.64
CA GLY A 313 11.09 -1.91 -10.65
C GLY A 313 10.63 -0.63 -9.93
N SER A 314 11.20 -0.37 -8.76
CA SER A 314 10.97 0.83 -7.95
C SER A 314 11.34 2.14 -8.65
N THR A 315 12.23 2.09 -9.65
CA THR A 315 12.60 3.25 -10.47
C THR A 315 11.74 3.33 -11.72
N ILE A 316 11.50 2.20 -12.39
CA ILE A 316 10.75 2.11 -13.64
C ILE A 316 9.32 2.60 -13.44
N LEU A 317 8.61 2.10 -12.42
CA LEU A 317 7.21 2.45 -12.21
C LEU A 317 6.98 3.97 -12.11
N PRO A 318 7.57 4.71 -11.14
CA PRO A 318 7.27 6.14 -11.01
C PRO A 318 7.70 6.95 -12.24
N VAL A 319 8.80 6.58 -12.90
CA VAL A 319 9.25 7.26 -14.13
C VAL A 319 8.26 7.06 -15.26
N PHE A 320 7.77 5.84 -15.48
CA PHE A 320 6.86 5.57 -16.57
C PHE A 320 5.42 6.01 -16.28
N VAL A 321 5.00 6.07 -15.02
CA VAL A 321 3.77 6.78 -14.62
C VAL A 321 3.83 8.23 -15.09
N LEU A 322 4.91 8.98 -14.82
CA LEU A 322 5.07 10.36 -15.31
C LEU A 322 5.04 10.52 -16.83
N LEU A 323 5.42 9.46 -17.56
CA LEU A 323 5.41 9.47 -19.02
C LEU A 323 4.05 9.08 -19.62
N GLU A 324 3.12 8.57 -18.81
CA GLU A 324 1.79 8.14 -19.24
C GLU A 324 1.01 9.24 -19.98
N PRO A 325 0.98 10.52 -19.55
CA PRO A 325 0.27 11.56 -20.27
C PRO A 325 0.82 11.82 -21.68
N LYS A 326 2.09 11.46 -21.93
CA LYS A 326 2.78 11.69 -23.22
C LYS A 326 2.77 10.47 -24.13
N LEU A 327 2.93 9.28 -23.55
CA LEU A 327 3.10 8.02 -24.27
C LEU A 327 1.89 7.08 -24.17
N GLY A 328 0.87 7.47 -23.40
CA GLY A 328 -0.35 6.73 -23.20
C GLY A 328 -0.11 5.33 -22.63
N LEU A 329 -0.89 4.37 -23.12
CA LEU A 329 -0.89 2.98 -22.66
C LEU A 329 0.46 2.28 -22.71
N VAL A 330 1.39 2.71 -23.59
CA VAL A 330 2.74 2.11 -23.64
C VAL A 330 3.51 2.42 -22.37
N ALA A 331 3.47 3.67 -21.91
CA ALA A 331 4.11 4.04 -20.65
C ALA A 331 3.39 3.41 -19.45
N GLY A 332 2.05 3.40 -19.44
CA GLY A 332 1.27 2.70 -18.42
C GLY A 332 1.65 1.22 -18.31
N GLY A 333 1.71 0.50 -19.44
CA GLY A 333 2.10 -0.91 -19.44
C GLY A 333 3.54 -1.16 -18.96
N ILE A 334 4.49 -0.25 -19.24
CA ILE A 334 5.85 -0.35 -18.70
C ILE A 334 5.88 -0.06 -17.19
N ALA A 335 5.06 0.88 -16.73
CA ALA A 335 4.91 1.15 -15.30
C ALA A 335 4.39 -0.08 -14.55
N ASP A 336 3.39 -0.78 -15.10
CA ASP A 336 2.85 -2.04 -14.56
C ASP A 336 3.93 -3.14 -14.50
N VAL A 337 4.79 -3.24 -15.52
CA VAL A 337 5.95 -4.14 -15.47
C VAL A 337 6.90 -3.77 -14.32
N GLY A 338 7.12 -2.48 -14.08
CA GLY A 338 7.86 -1.98 -12.93
C GLY A 338 7.26 -2.43 -11.60
N GLY A 339 5.94 -2.33 -11.44
CA GLY A 339 5.20 -2.80 -10.26
C GLY A 339 5.35 -4.31 -10.06
N LEU A 340 5.16 -5.09 -11.12
CA LEU A 340 5.32 -6.54 -11.11
C LEU A 340 6.74 -6.98 -10.73
N MET A 341 7.77 -6.26 -11.18
CA MET A 341 9.16 -6.51 -10.77
C MET A 341 9.33 -6.38 -9.24
N VAL A 342 8.77 -5.34 -8.64
CA VAL A 342 8.81 -5.14 -7.18
C VAL A 342 8.09 -6.30 -6.47
N ILE A 343 6.89 -6.67 -6.93
CA ILE A 343 6.10 -7.78 -6.35
C ILE A 343 6.89 -9.10 -6.41
N ILE A 344 7.43 -9.46 -7.57
CA ILE A 344 8.18 -10.72 -7.75
C ILE A 344 9.44 -10.71 -6.88
N ALA A 345 10.13 -9.57 -6.76
CA ALA A 345 11.28 -9.46 -5.87
C ALA A 345 10.90 -9.66 -4.39
N LEU A 346 9.79 -9.07 -3.94
CA LEU A 346 9.26 -9.28 -2.59
C LEU A 346 8.90 -10.75 -2.33
N ILE A 347 8.20 -11.40 -3.26
CA ILE A 347 7.89 -12.84 -3.17
C ILE A 347 9.17 -13.67 -3.11
N GLY A 348 10.15 -13.36 -3.97
CA GLY A 348 11.46 -14.02 -3.98
C GLY A 348 12.17 -13.92 -2.62
N MET A 349 12.16 -12.73 -2.01
CA MET A 349 12.71 -12.51 -0.66
C MET A 349 11.88 -13.22 0.43
N LEU A 350 10.55 -13.24 0.31
CA LEU A 350 9.64 -13.95 1.23
C LEU A 350 9.91 -15.45 1.26
N VAL A 351 10.22 -16.06 0.11
CA VAL A 351 10.69 -17.47 0.07
C VAL A 351 11.96 -17.66 0.90
N GLY A 352 12.87 -16.68 0.89
CA GLY A 352 14.04 -16.66 1.76
C GLY A 352 13.67 -16.60 3.24
N VAL A 353 12.71 -15.75 3.60
CA VAL A 353 12.21 -15.62 4.99
C VAL A 353 11.53 -16.91 5.47
N LEU A 354 10.78 -17.59 4.60
CA LEU A 354 10.16 -18.88 4.91
C LEU A 354 11.17 -20.00 5.12
N ARG A 355 12.27 -20.00 4.35
CA ARG A 355 13.36 -20.99 4.46
C ARG A 355 14.29 -20.73 5.65
N TYR A 356 14.14 -19.59 6.33
CA TYR A 356 14.99 -19.23 7.44
C TYR A 356 14.79 -20.18 8.63
N SER A 357 15.87 -20.81 9.09
CA SER A 357 15.81 -21.83 10.13
C SER A 357 15.61 -21.28 11.55
N GLY A 358 15.63 -19.96 11.74
CA GLY A 358 15.45 -19.32 13.03
C GLY A 358 16.73 -19.14 13.85
N ARG A 359 17.92 -19.14 13.22
CA ARG A 359 19.22 -19.01 13.94
C ARG A 359 19.30 -17.77 14.84
N ALA A 360 18.79 -16.62 14.39
CA ALA A 360 18.72 -15.40 15.21
C ALA A 360 17.58 -15.39 16.24
N ASP A 361 16.61 -16.31 16.14
CA ASP A 361 15.54 -16.45 17.12
C ASP A 361 15.95 -17.36 18.29
N ALA A 362 17.00 -18.16 18.10
CA ALA A 362 17.54 -19.11 19.07
C ALA A 362 18.62 -18.50 19.99
N GLY A 363 18.63 -17.17 20.17
CA GLY A 363 19.59 -16.41 20.98
C GLY A 363 19.58 -16.69 22.49
N GLY A 364 19.74 -17.97 22.85
CA GLY A 364 19.82 -18.47 24.22
C GLY A 364 20.51 -19.85 24.34
N VAL A 365 21.01 -20.45 23.26
CA VAL A 365 21.81 -21.69 23.34
C VAL A 365 22.99 -21.62 22.36
N ALA A 366 24.05 -20.92 22.75
CA ALA A 366 25.44 -21.20 22.38
C ALA A 366 26.37 -20.09 22.94
N GLN A 367 26.89 -20.31 24.15
CA GLN A 367 28.32 -20.33 24.40
C GLN A 367 28.61 -21.55 25.28
#